data_AF-A0A6P0IXN2-F1
#
_entry.id   AF-A0A6P0IXN2-F1
#
_cell.length_a   1.000
_cell.length_b   1.000
_cell.length_c   1.000
_cell.angle_alpha   90.00
_cell.angle_beta   90.00
_cell.angle_gamma   90.00
#
_symmetry.space_group_name_H-M   'P 1'
#
loop_
_entity.id
_entity.type
_entity.pdbx_description
1 polymer ?
#
loop_
_entity_poly.entity_id
_entity_poly.type
_entity_poly.pdbx_seq_one_letter_code
_entity_poly.pdbx_strand_id
1 'polypeptide(L)'
;MNKKQQKTSRVAKNSTQSVAAKKELWEAMRTVISLQNQAPPLVSVSRENPLPLSFPQERLWFLQQLEPSKAAAYNMPFGFRISGLLNPLALEQSLNELIQRHEALRTTFTLVEGQPTQVIHSSFSFRLSVINVQNFPQKQRENKVMELVKVDIEQPIELTQLPLFRGTLFKLNEQDYFLLLNVHHIIVDAWSKGVLFQELAILYEAFSLGQSSPLPELPVQYADFSVWQRQCIQGEFKETLLNYWKQQLGDNLQALKLPTDHPYPTNPTHSSAYNKQLLSVELTTQLKSFSRKQGATLFATLLAAFKVLLYRYTDQEDFFVCSPI
;
A
#
# COMPACT_ATOMS: atom_id res chain seq x y z
N MET A 1 -1.09 4.36 57.22
CA MET A 1 -0.11 4.61 56.13
C MET A 1 -0.84 5.20 54.93
N ASN A 2 -0.34 6.32 54.40
CA ASN A 2 -1.15 7.39 53.81
C ASN A 2 -1.35 7.21 52.28
N LYS A 3 -2.59 7.36 51.76
CA LYS A 3 -2.93 7.27 50.31
C LYS A 3 -2.10 8.22 49.43
N LYS A 4 -1.57 9.31 49.99
CA LYS A 4 -0.63 10.23 49.33
C LYS A 4 0.76 9.60 49.04
N GLN A 5 1.26 8.69 49.88
CA GLN A 5 2.54 7.98 49.67
C GLN A 5 2.44 6.89 48.58
N GLN A 6 1.29 6.23 48.44
CA GLN A 6 1.04 5.28 47.34
C GLN A 6 0.88 5.98 45.99
N LYS A 7 0.29 7.18 45.94
CA LYS A 7 0.15 7.96 44.69
C LYS A 7 1.49 8.52 44.22
N THR A 8 2.33 9.00 45.14
CA THR A 8 3.68 9.50 44.84
C THR A 8 4.66 8.38 44.46
N SER A 9 4.57 7.20 45.07
CA SER A 9 5.42 6.05 44.68
C SER A 9 5.05 5.47 43.31
N ARG A 10 3.78 5.51 42.91
CA ARG A 10 3.30 5.06 41.58
C ARG A 10 3.70 6.03 40.46
N VAL A 11 3.66 7.34 40.73
CA VAL A 11 4.14 8.38 39.79
C VAL A 11 5.67 8.31 39.63
N ALA A 12 6.42 8.10 40.72
CA ALA A 12 7.87 7.91 40.67
C ALA A 12 8.26 6.65 39.90
N LYS A 13 7.62 5.50 40.14
CA LYS A 13 7.84 4.26 39.37
C LYS A 13 7.56 4.43 37.88
N ASN A 14 6.46 5.09 37.51
CA ASN A 14 6.14 5.38 36.11
C ASN A 14 7.16 6.33 35.45
N SER A 15 7.69 7.30 36.20
CA SER A 15 8.71 8.22 35.69
C SER A 15 10.07 7.53 35.45
N THR A 16 10.50 6.62 36.32
CA THR A 16 11.76 5.89 36.18
C THR A 16 11.67 4.82 35.08
N GLN A 17 10.53 4.12 34.95
CA GLN A 17 10.25 3.24 33.81
C GLN A 17 10.22 4.01 32.48
N SER A 18 9.65 5.22 32.47
CA SER A 18 9.62 6.08 31.28
C SER A 18 11.02 6.55 30.84
N VAL A 19 11.92 6.85 31.78
CA VAL A 19 13.29 7.27 31.46
C VAL A 19 14.14 6.08 30.97
N ALA A 20 13.99 4.90 31.60
CA ALA A 20 14.66 3.68 31.16
C ALA A 20 14.19 3.26 29.76
N ALA A 21 12.89 3.24 29.51
CA ALA A 21 12.31 2.91 28.20
C ALA A 21 12.73 3.91 27.11
N LYS A 22 12.83 5.21 27.44
CA LYS A 22 13.36 6.22 26.51
C LYS A 22 14.84 6.01 26.18
N LYS A 23 15.64 5.59 27.17
CA LYS A 23 17.06 5.30 26.98
C LYS A 23 17.27 4.05 26.11
N GLU A 24 16.54 2.98 26.37
CA GLU A 24 16.54 1.76 25.56
C GLU A 24 16.09 2.02 24.12
N LEU A 25 15.02 2.79 23.93
CA LEU A 25 14.56 3.20 22.60
C LEU A 25 15.63 4.01 21.86
N TRP A 26 16.29 4.95 22.56
CA TRP A 26 17.33 5.78 21.96
C TRP A 26 18.60 4.98 21.60
N GLU A 27 18.95 3.98 22.40
CA GLU A 27 20.05 3.05 22.11
C GLU A 27 19.70 2.17 20.91
N ALA A 28 18.50 1.58 20.86
CA ALA A 28 18.02 0.83 19.71
C ALA A 28 17.99 1.69 18.43
N MET A 29 17.47 2.92 18.51
CA MET A 29 17.47 3.87 17.39
C MET A 29 18.89 4.20 16.91
N ARG A 30 19.84 4.43 17.82
CA ARG A 30 21.23 4.70 17.44
C ARG A 30 21.89 3.51 16.76
N THR A 31 21.66 2.29 17.26
CA THR A 31 22.16 1.07 16.63
C THR A 31 21.56 0.90 15.23
N VAL A 32 20.25 1.10 15.08
CA VAL A 32 19.56 1.03 13.77
C VAL A 32 20.09 2.09 12.82
N ILE A 33 20.26 3.35 13.26
CA ILE A 33 20.80 4.44 12.43
C ILE A 33 22.25 4.14 12.02
N SER A 34 23.08 3.62 12.94
CA SER A 34 24.46 3.25 12.65
C SER A 34 24.54 2.16 11.59
N LEU A 35 23.72 1.11 11.72
CA LEU A 35 23.68 0.00 10.77
C LEU A 35 23.06 0.43 9.43
N GLN A 36 22.07 1.32 9.46
CA GLN A 36 21.51 1.94 8.25
C GLN A 36 22.56 2.79 7.52
N ASN A 37 23.42 3.52 8.24
CA ASN A 37 24.50 4.29 7.62
C ASN A 37 25.60 3.41 7.01
N GLN A 38 25.64 2.12 7.35
CA GLN A 38 26.53 1.13 6.73
C GLN A 38 25.88 0.44 5.52
N ALA A 39 24.60 0.75 5.21
CA ALA A 39 23.93 0.19 4.05
C ALA A 39 24.66 0.59 2.75
N PRO A 40 24.84 -0.34 1.80
CA PRO A 40 25.38 0.00 0.49
C PRO A 40 24.47 1.02 -0.20
N PRO A 41 24.99 1.84 -1.14
CA PRO A 41 24.15 2.72 -1.93
C PRO A 41 23.17 1.91 -2.80
N LEU A 42 21.98 2.45 -3.02
CA LEU A 42 21.03 1.89 -3.99
C LEU A 42 21.53 2.20 -5.40
N VAL A 43 21.87 1.14 -6.15
CA VAL A 43 22.43 1.22 -7.51
C VAL A 43 21.72 0.22 -8.41
N SER A 44 21.80 0.44 -9.72
CA SER A 44 21.28 -0.51 -10.72
C SER A 44 22.04 -1.84 -10.66
N VAL A 45 21.32 -2.96 -10.75
CA VAL A 45 21.87 -4.32 -10.74
C VAL A 45 21.65 -5.05 -12.08
N SER A 46 22.43 -6.09 -12.36
CA SER A 46 22.23 -6.90 -13.57
C SER A 46 20.87 -7.60 -13.58
N ARG A 47 20.23 -7.65 -14.76
CA ARG A 47 18.98 -8.39 -15.01
C ARG A 47 19.21 -9.84 -15.44
N GLU A 48 20.47 -10.29 -15.51
CA GLU A 48 20.85 -11.65 -15.92
C GLU A 48 20.73 -12.68 -14.79
N ASN A 49 20.75 -12.21 -13.53
CA ASN A 49 20.64 -13.06 -12.35
C ASN A 49 19.20 -13.11 -11.83
N PRO A 50 18.79 -14.19 -11.14
CA PRO A 50 17.51 -14.24 -10.44
C PRO A 50 17.35 -13.05 -9.48
N LEU A 51 16.27 -12.29 -9.65
CA LEU A 51 15.97 -11.11 -8.84
C LEU A 51 15.04 -11.49 -7.69
N PRO A 52 15.46 -11.33 -6.41
CA PRO A 52 14.62 -11.67 -5.27
C PRO A 52 13.42 -10.72 -5.17
N LEU A 53 12.34 -11.18 -4.57
CA LEU A 53 11.23 -10.30 -4.17
C LEU A 53 11.68 -9.38 -3.03
N SER A 54 11.12 -8.17 -2.96
CA SER A 54 11.18 -7.36 -1.73
C SER A 54 10.43 -8.06 -0.60
N PHE A 55 10.67 -7.69 0.66
CA PHE A 55 9.94 -8.30 1.79
C PHE A 55 8.41 -8.16 1.67
N PRO A 56 7.84 -7.00 1.26
CA PRO A 56 6.40 -6.89 1.01
C PRO A 56 5.91 -7.76 -0.15
N GLN A 57 6.69 -7.86 -1.23
CA GLN A 57 6.34 -8.71 -2.36
C GLN A 57 6.31 -10.19 -1.95
N GLU A 58 7.32 -10.66 -1.22
CA GLU A 58 7.39 -12.06 -0.75
C GLU A 58 6.19 -12.41 0.14
N ARG A 59 5.79 -11.49 1.04
CA ARG A 59 4.58 -11.65 1.85
C ARG A 59 3.33 -11.79 0.98
N LEU A 60 3.13 -10.91 -0.01
CA LEU A 60 1.94 -10.96 -0.89
C LEU A 60 1.93 -12.22 -1.75
N TRP A 61 3.08 -12.60 -2.31
CA TRP A 61 3.23 -13.83 -3.05
C TRP A 61 2.87 -15.06 -2.20
N PHE A 62 3.42 -15.14 -0.98
CA PHE A 62 3.12 -16.22 -0.04
C PHE A 62 1.63 -16.29 0.30
N LEU A 63 0.98 -15.15 0.59
CA LEU A 63 -0.45 -15.10 0.90
C LEU A 63 -1.31 -15.59 -0.26
N GLN A 64 -0.93 -15.28 -1.51
CA GLN A 64 -1.64 -15.78 -2.68
C GLN A 64 -1.45 -17.30 -2.86
N GLN A 65 -0.27 -17.86 -2.56
CA GLN A 65 -0.06 -19.31 -2.58
C GLN A 65 -0.84 -20.03 -1.47
N LEU A 66 -0.89 -19.42 -0.28
CA LEU A 66 -1.58 -19.98 0.88
C LEU A 66 -3.10 -19.97 0.73
N GLU A 67 -3.65 -18.92 0.14
CA GLU A 67 -5.09 -18.74 -0.02
C GLU A 67 -5.48 -18.31 -1.45
N PRO A 68 -5.31 -19.20 -2.47
CA PRO A 68 -5.55 -18.84 -3.88
C PRO A 68 -6.97 -18.34 -4.17
N SER A 69 -7.96 -18.87 -3.44
CA SER A 69 -9.35 -18.42 -3.53
C SER A 69 -9.57 -16.96 -3.11
N LYS A 70 -8.58 -16.33 -2.49
CA LYS A 70 -8.61 -14.93 -2.02
C LYS A 70 -7.69 -14.00 -2.82
N ALA A 71 -7.13 -14.46 -3.93
CA ALA A 71 -6.19 -13.67 -4.74
C ALA A 71 -6.76 -12.29 -5.15
N ALA A 72 -8.06 -12.20 -5.43
CA ALA A 72 -8.72 -10.92 -5.78
C ALA A 72 -8.71 -9.88 -4.64
N ALA A 73 -8.49 -10.27 -3.38
CA ALA A 73 -8.42 -9.35 -2.25
C ALA A 73 -7.24 -8.36 -2.33
N TYR A 74 -6.23 -8.66 -3.16
CA TYR A 74 -5.07 -7.80 -3.40
C TYR A 74 -5.13 -7.04 -4.72
N ASN A 75 -6.29 -7.02 -5.38
CA ASN A 75 -6.56 -6.10 -6.46
C ASN A 75 -6.72 -4.68 -5.92
N MET A 76 -6.14 -3.70 -6.62
CA MET A 76 -6.25 -2.27 -6.33
C MET A 76 -6.96 -1.56 -7.49
N PRO A 77 -8.30 -1.44 -7.44
CA PRO A 77 -9.05 -0.72 -8.45
C PRO A 77 -8.98 0.79 -8.26
N PHE A 78 -8.77 1.49 -9.36
CA PHE A 78 -8.78 2.93 -9.46
C PHE A 78 -9.78 3.35 -10.54
N GLY A 79 -10.83 4.06 -10.13
CA GLY A 79 -11.87 4.58 -11.01
C GLY A 79 -11.73 6.09 -11.21
N PHE A 80 -11.76 6.54 -12.47
CA PHE A 80 -11.69 7.96 -12.85
C PHE A 80 -12.88 8.31 -13.72
N ARG A 81 -13.61 9.37 -13.34
CA ARG A 81 -14.53 10.04 -14.26
C ARG A 81 -13.73 11.07 -15.05
N ILE A 82 -13.80 11.00 -16.37
CA ILE A 82 -13.13 11.92 -17.28
C ILE A 82 -14.22 12.67 -18.04
N SER A 83 -14.24 13.99 -17.90
CA SER A 83 -15.19 14.87 -18.57
C SER A 83 -14.47 15.71 -19.62
N GLY A 84 -15.07 15.80 -20.81
CA GLY A 84 -14.50 16.47 -21.98
C GLY A 84 -14.04 15.49 -23.06
N LEU A 85 -13.38 16.04 -24.08
CA LEU A 85 -12.82 15.25 -25.16
C LEU A 85 -11.64 14.41 -24.64
N LEU A 86 -11.62 13.13 -25.00
CA LEU A 86 -10.57 12.19 -24.67
C LEU A 86 -10.02 11.61 -25.97
N ASN A 87 -8.71 11.47 -26.08
CA ASN A 87 -8.03 10.73 -27.14
C ASN A 87 -7.66 9.33 -26.60
N PRO A 88 -8.45 8.27 -26.89
CA PRO A 88 -8.19 6.95 -26.34
C PRO A 88 -6.85 6.34 -26.81
N LEU A 89 -6.38 6.70 -28.01
CA LEU A 89 -5.10 6.23 -28.53
C LEU A 89 -3.94 6.85 -27.75
N ALA A 90 -3.98 8.16 -27.49
CA ALA A 90 -2.98 8.81 -26.65
C ALA A 90 -2.97 8.24 -25.22
N LEU A 91 -4.15 7.91 -24.67
CA LEU A 91 -4.25 7.26 -23.36
C LEU A 91 -3.62 5.85 -23.36
N GLU A 92 -3.89 5.04 -24.39
CA GLU A 92 -3.26 3.73 -24.54
C GLU A 92 -1.73 3.83 -24.71
N GLN A 93 -1.25 4.78 -25.51
CA GLN A 93 0.18 5.06 -25.67
C GLN A 93 0.83 5.46 -24.33
N SER A 94 0.13 6.30 -23.56
CA SER A 94 0.60 6.73 -22.23
C SER A 94 0.74 5.55 -21.27
N LEU A 95 -0.22 4.63 -21.26
CA LEU A 95 -0.16 3.42 -20.43
C LEU A 95 0.98 2.50 -20.87
N ASN A 96 1.19 2.32 -22.17
CA ASN A 96 2.32 1.53 -22.70
C ASN A 96 3.68 2.14 -22.32
N GLU A 97 3.81 3.46 -22.38
CA GLU A 97 5.04 4.14 -21.98
C GLU A 97 5.30 4.01 -20.48
N LEU A 98 4.27 4.07 -19.63
CA LEU A 98 4.43 3.77 -18.20
C LEU A 98 4.91 2.34 -17.96
N ILE A 99 4.36 1.37 -18.68
CA ILE A 99 4.76 -0.05 -18.56
C ILE A 99 6.22 -0.23 -18.99
N GLN A 100 6.64 0.46 -20.05
CA GLN A 100 8.03 0.42 -20.50
C GLN A 100 8.97 1.03 -19.46
N ARG A 101 8.59 2.21 -18.94
CA ARG A 101 9.35 3.01 -17.98
C ARG A 101 9.52 2.33 -16.61
N HIS A 102 8.47 1.69 -16.10
CA HIS A 102 8.46 1.05 -14.78
C HIS A 102 8.48 -0.48 -14.91
N GLU A 103 9.63 -1.09 -14.64
CA GLU A 103 9.81 -2.55 -14.74
C GLU A 103 8.77 -3.32 -13.94
N ALA A 104 8.33 -2.80 -12.78
CA ALA A 104 7.31 -3.42 -11.94
C ALA A 104 6.00 -3.72 -12.70
N LEU A 105 5.59 -2.87 -13.64
CA LEU A 105 4.35 -3.06 -14.42
C LEU A 105 4.45 -4.17 -15.47
N ARG A 106 5.66 -4.61 -15.80
CA ARG A 106 5.99 -5.72 -16.72
C ARG A 106 6.75 -6.84 -16.02
N THR A 107 6.52 -7.02 -14.72
CA THR A 107 7.13 -8.08 -13.90
C THR A 107 6.10 -9.16 -13.56
N THR A 108 6.51 -10.42 -13.65
CA THR A 108 5.79 -11.57 -13.07
C THR A 108 6.59 -12.22 -11.94
N PHE A 109 5.97 -13.08 -11.16
CA PHE A 109 6.57 -13.73 -9.99
C PHE A 109 6.44 -15.25 -10.12
N THR A 110 7.57 -15.96 -10.04
CA THR A 110 7.63 -17.42 -10.18
C THR A 110 8.58 -18.03 -9.14
N LEU A 111 8.67 -19.36 -9.11
CA LEU A 111 9.69 -20.09 -8.36
C LEU A 111 10.85 -20.45 -9.28
N VAL A 112 12.07 -20.08 -8.88
CA VAL A 112 13.32 -20.56 -9.47
C VAL A 112 14.07 -21.27 -8.35
N GLU A 113 14.37 -22.55 -8.52
CA GLU A 113 15.06 -23.37 -7.51
C GLU A 113 14.39 -23.33 -6.11
N GLY A 114 13.06 -23.24 -6.08
CA GLY A 114 12.28 -23.16 -4.84
C GLY A 114 12.27 -21.78 -4.17
N GLN A 115 12.85 -20.75 -4.79
CA GLN A 115 12.85 -19.37 -4.30
C GLN A 115 11.94 -18.47 -5.14
N PRO A 116 11.04 -17.68 -4.52
CA PRO A 116 10.28 -16.66 -5.23
C PRO A 116 11.21 -15.66 -5.93
N THR A 117 10.98 -15.46 -7.22
CA THR A 117 11.84 -14.68 -8.11
C THR A 117 10.99 -13.75 -9.00
N GLN A 118 11.47 -12.52 -9.19
CA GLN A 118 10.92 -11.54 -10.12
C GLN A 118 11.41 -11.85 -11.54
N VAL A 119 10.50 -11.93 -12.50
CA VAL A 119 10.80 -12.09 -13.93
C VAL A 119 10.34 -10.83 -14.65
N ILE A 120 11.31 -10.02 -15.06
CA ILE A 120 11.06 -8.75 -15.75
C ILE A 120 11.06 -9.00 -17.25
N HIS A 121 9.92 -8.75 -17.90
CA HIS A 121 9.78 -8.94 -19.34
C HIS A 121 10.34 -7.74 -20.09
N SER A 122 11.10 -7.94 -21.16
CA SER A 122 11.77 -6.86 -21.90
C SER A 122 10.81 -5.84 -22.52
N SER A 123 9.61 -6.30 -22.89
CA SER A 123 8.51 -5.46 -23.37
C SER A 123 7.18 -6.14 -23.09
N PHE A 124 6.11 -5.35 -23.01
CA PHE A 124 4.74 -5.83 -22.97
C PHE A 124 3.84 -4.81 -23.67
N SER A 125 3.08 -5.26 -24.66
CA SER A 125 2.13 -4.39 -25.37
C SER A 125 0.75 -4.51 -24.76
N PHE A 126 0.32 -3.44 -24.09
CA PHE A 126 -0.99 -3.32 -23.50
C PHE A 126 -1.98 -2.73 -24.51
N ARG A 127 -3.19 -3.30 -24.55
CA ARG A 127 -4.34 -2.71 -25.25
C ARG A 127 -5.39 -2.29 -24.25
N LEU A 128 -5.80 -1.02 -24.32
CA LEU A 128 -6.85 -0.48 -23.49
C LEU A 128 -8.20 -0.97 -24.01
N SER A 129 -8.91 -1.75 -23.20
CA SER A 129 -10.27 -2.17 -23.54
C SER A 129 -11.19 -0.94 -23.56
N VAL A 130 -11.91 -0.73 -24.66
CA VAL A 130 -12.88 0.37 -24.78
C VAL A 130 -14.28 -0.22 -24.90
N ILE A 131 -15.12 0.02 -23.89
CA ILE A 131 -16.51 -0.47 -23.87
C ILE A 131 -17.45 0.71 -24.10
N ASN A 132 -18.18 0.66 -25.22
CA ASN A 132 -19.21 1.65 -25.51
C ASN A 132 -20.52 1.29 -24.80
N VAL A 133 -20.84 1.99 -23.71
CA VAL A 133 -22.10 1.79 -22.98
C VAL A 133 -23.23 2.69 -23.50
N GLN A 134 -22.99 3.47 -24.56
CA GLN A 134 -24.01 4.34 -25.15
C GLN A 134 -25.22 3.57 -25.71
N ASN A 135 -25.03 2.28 -26.02
CA ASN A 135 -26.09 1.38 -26.47
C ASN A 135 -27.16 1.09 -25.39
N PHE A 136 -26.89 1.43 -24.13
CA PHE A 136 -27.87 1.35 -23.04
C PHE A 136 -28.59 2.69 -22.84
N PRO A 137 -29.86 2.67 -22.35
CA PRO A 137 -30.57 3.88 -21.95
C PRO A 137 -29.75 4.73 -20.99
N GLN A 138 -29.76 6.06 -21.16
CA GLN A 138 -28.90 6.98 -20.39
C GLN A 138 -28.95 6.74 -18.88
N LYS A 139 -30.15 6.51 -18.32
CA LYS A 139 -30.36 6.25 -16.88
C LYS A 139 -29.75 4.93 -16.38
N GLN A 140 -29.37 4.02 -17.28
CA GLN A 140 -28.81 2.70 -16.96
C GLN A 140 -27.31 2.59 -17.21
N ARG A 141 -26.71 3.55 -17.93
CA ARG A 141 -25.29 3.49 -18.33
C ARG A 141 -24.36 3.39 -17.12
N GLU A 142 -24.59 4.20 -16.09
CA GLU A 142 -23.77 4.19 -14.87
C GLU A 142 -23.90 2.87 -14.11
N ASN A 143 -25.12 2.35 -13.96
CA ASN A 143 -25.33 1.03 -13.35
C ASN A 143 -24.62 -0.07 -14.11
N LYS A 144 -24.61 0.00 -15.46
CA LYS A 144 -23.90 -0.99 -16.27
C LYS A 144 -22.39 -0.90 -16.10
N VAL A 145 -21.83 0.31 -16.01
CA VAL A 145 -20.42 0.50 -15.66
C VAL A 145 -20.11 -0.12 -14.31
N MET A 146 -20.92 0.15 -13.28
CA MET A 146 -20.70 -0.40 -11.94
C MET A 146 -20.81 -1.92 -11.87
N GLU A 147 -21.71 -2.53 -12.63
CA GLU A 147 -21.81 -4.00 -12.78
C GLU A 147 -20.50 -4.57 -13.34
N LEU A 148 -20.00 -4.01 -14.44
CA LEU A 148 -18.77 -4.46 -15.11
C LEU A 148 -17.52 -4.22 -14.23
N VAL A 149 -17.46 -3.09 -13.53
CA VAL A 149 -16.41 -2.77 -12.56
C VAL A 149 -16.39 -3.81 -11.44
N LYS A 150 -17.56 -4.19 -10.90
CA LYS A 150 -17.63 -5.20 -9.83
C LYS A 150 -17.08 -6.55 -10.29
N VAL A 151 -17.45 -6.99 -11.50
CA VAL A 151 -16.93 -8.23 -12.09
C VAL A 151 -15.40 -8.18 -12.23
N ASP A 152 -14.86 -7.07 -12.73
CA ASP A 152 -13.41 -6.92 -12.90
C ASP A 152 -12.65 -6.97 -11.56
N ILE A 153 -13.15 -6.26 -10.54
CA ILE A 153 -12.54 -6.20 -9.20
C ILE A 153 -12.49 -7.59 -8.54
N GLU A 154 -13.54 -8.38 -8.71
CA GLU A 154 -13.67 -9.72 -8.11
C GLU A 154 -12.86 -10.79 -8.86
N GLN A 155 -12.43 -10.53 -10.10
CA GLN A 155 -11.59 -11.45 -10.86
C GLN A 155 -10.13 -11.41 -10.37
N PRO A 156 -9.54 -12.55 -9.95
CA PRO A 156 -8.13 -12.62 -9.55
C PRO A 156 -7.15 -12.23 -10.66
N ILE A 157 -5.99 -11.70 -10.27
CA ILE A 157 -4.84 -11.49 -11.15
C ILE A 157 -3.78 -12.55 -10.85
N GLU A 158 -3.38 -13.31 -11.87
CA GLU A 158 -2.39 -14.38 -11.76
C GLU A 158 -0.96 -13.84 -11.76
N LEU A 159 -0.21 -14.05 -10.68
CA LEU A 159 1.13 -13.44 -10.52
C LEU A 159 2.18 -13.99 -11.48
N THR A 160 1.94 -15.14 -12.08
CA THR A 160 2.89 -15.84 -12.96
C THR A 160 2.79 -15.39 -14.42
N GLN A 161 1.76 -14.63 -14.79
CA GLN A 161 1.45 -14.26 -16.17
C GLN A 161 1.18 -12.76 -16.31
N LEU A 162 1.73 -12.14 -17.34
CA LEU A 162 1.37 -10.76 -17.66
C LEU A 162 -0.02 -10.67 -18.30
N PRO A 163 -0.73 -9.54 -18.13
CA PRO A 163 -0.38 -8.41 -17.27
C PRO A 163 -0.84 -8.57 -15.82
N LEU A 164 -0.10 -7.98 -14.88
CA LEU A 164 -0.54 -7.85 -13.47
C LEU A 164 -1.43 -6.62 -13.23
N PHE A 165 -1.97 -6.05 -14.29
CA PHE A 165 -2.91 -4.93 -14.28
C PHE A 165 -3.88 -5.06 -15.46
N ARG A 166 -5.04 -4.41 -15.34
CA ARG A 166 -6.10 -4.34 -16.36
C ARG A 166 -6.57 -2.91 -16.49
N GLY A 167 -7.00 -2.53 -17.68
CA GLY A 167 -7.54 -1.21 -17.97
C GLY A 167 -8.77 -1.31 -18.86
N THR A 168 -9.85 -0.65 -18.46
CA THR A 168 -11.08 -0.52 -19.24
C THR A 168 -11.56 0.92 -19.25
N LEU A 169 -11.72 1.47 -20.44
CA LEU A 169 -12.34 2.77 -20.68
C LEU A 169 -13.80 2.57 -21.11
N PHE A 170 -14.73 2.98 -20.27
CA PHE A 170 -16.15 3.00 -20.59
C PHE A 170 -16.51 4.34 -21.20
N LYS A 171 -17.07 4.34 -22.42
CA LYS A 171 -17.58 5.53 -23.09
C LYS A 171 -19.05 5.73 -22.75
N LEU A 172 -19.38 6.70 -21.90
CA LEU A 172 -20.76 7.01 -21.49
C LEU A 172 -21.45 7.95 -22.47
N ASN A 173 -20.71 8.90 -23.05
CA ASN A 173 -21.07 9.70 -24.22
C ASN A 173 -19.79 10.28 -24.88
N GLU A 174 -19.91 11.23 -25.81
CA GLU A 174 -18.75 11.81 -26.53
C GLU A 174 -17.79 12.62 -25.64
N GLN A 175 -18.26 13.13 -24.50
CA GLN A 175 -17.52 13.97 -23.57
C GLN A 175 -17.51 13.42 -22.14
N ASP A 176 -17.82 12.13 -21.96
CA ASP A 176 -17.99 11.54 -20.65
C ASP A 176 -17.56 10.09 -20.66
N TYR A 177 -16.53 9.81 -19.87
CA TYR A 177 -15.86 8.53 -19.81
C TYR A 177 -15.64 8.12 -18.37
N PHE A 178 -15.57 6.81 -18.15
CA PHE A 178 -15.10 6.23 -16.91
C PHE A 178 -13.92 5.33 -17.21
N LEU A 179 -12.76 5.58 -16.62
CA LEU A 179 -11.58 4.74 -16.73
C LEU A 179 -11.45 3.91 -15.45
N LEU A 180 -11.45 2.59 -15.61
CA LEU A 180 -11.04 1.64 -14.57
C LEU A 180 -9.62 1.18 -14.86
N LEU A 181 -8.71 1.38 -13.92
CA LEU A 181 -7.40 0.73 -13.88
C LEU A 181 -7.37 -0.16 -12.64
N ASN A 182 -7.17 -1.46 -12.82
CA ASN A 182 -7.13 -2.42 -11.73
C ASN A 182 -5.77 -3.12 -11.73
N VAL A 183 -5.00 -2.98 -10.66
CA VAL A 183 -3.61 -3.45 -10.58
C VAL A 183 -3.41 -4.33 -9.35
N HIS A 184 -2.54 -5.34 -9.44
CA HIS A 184 -2.21 -6.13 -8.28
C HIS A 184 -1.32 -5.35 -7.29
N HIS A 185 -1.64 -5.39 -6.00
CA HIS A 185 -0.92 -4.63 -4.95
C HIS A 185 0.57 -5.01 -4.83
N ILE A 186 0.98 -6.16 -5.39
CA ILE A 186 2.38 -6.61 -5.39
C ILE A 186 3.31 -5.72 -6.25
N ILE A 187 2.74 -4.97 -7.21
CA ILE A 187 3.50 -4.07 -8.11
C ILE A 187 3.21 -2.59 -7.90
N VAL A 188 2.17 -2.23 -7.12
CA VAL A 188 1.76 -0.84 -6.87
C VAL A 188 1.29 -0.68 -5.42
N ASP A 189 1.67 0.43 -4.79
CA ASP A 189 1.16 0.87 -3.49
C ASP A 189 0.50 2.26 -3.57
N ALA A 190 0.07 2.80 -2.43
CA ALA A 190 -0.61 4.09 -2.37
C ALA A 190 0.26 5.28 -2.82
N TRP A 191 1.58 5.21 -2.65
CA TRP A 191 2.52 6.24 -3.09
C TRP A 191 2.77 6.13 -4.60
N SER A 192 3.07 4.91 -5.07
CA SER A 192 3.31 4.56 -6.47
C SER A 192 2.12 4.98 -7.34
N LYS A 193 0.89 4.79 -6.83
CA LYS A 193 -0.32 5.30 -7.47
C LYS A 193 -0.24 6.80 -7.83
N GLY A 194 0.24 7.62 -6.89
CA GLY A 194 0.41 9.06 -7.11
C GLY A 194 1.41 9.38 -8.22
N VAL A 195 2.56 8.70 -8.20
CA VAL A 195 3.60 8.82 -9.24
C VAL A 195 3.06 8.40 -10.61
N LEU A 196 2.42 7.23 -10.69
CA LEU A 196 1.88 6.69 -11.94
C LEU A 196 0.84 7.62 -12.56
N PHE A 197 -0.05 8.22 -11.78
CA PHE A 197 -1.05 9.14 -12.34
C PHE A 197 -0.49 10.50 -12.73
N GLN A 198 0.50 11.00 -11.99
CA GLN A 198 1.21 12.21 -12.39
C GLN A 198 1.92 12.00 -13.75
N GLU A 199 2.65 10.89 -13.89
CA GLU A 199 3.33 10.56 -15.13
C GLU A 199 2.34 10.23 -16.25
N LEU A 200 1.23 9.54 -15.97
CA LEU A 200 0.15 9.29 -16.94
C LEU A 200 -0.37 10.59 -17.55
N ALA A 201 -0.58 11.63 -16.72
CA ALA A 201 -1.05 12.93 -17.19
C ALA A 201 -0.03 13.61 -18.10
N ILE A 202 1.26 13.60 -17.72
CA ILE A 202 2.36 14.17 -18.52
C ILE A 202 2.47 13.45 -19.88
N LEU A 203 2.42 12.12 -19.87
CA LEU A 203 2.50 11.31 -21.08
C LEU A 203 1.28 11.51 -21.98
N TYR A 204 0.09 11.60 -21.39
CA TYR A 204 -1.15 11.82 -22.14
C TYR A 204 -1.13 13.17 -22.84
N GLU A 205 -0.63 14.22 -22.19
CA GLU A 205 -0.46 15.53 -22.81
C GLU A 205 0.49 15.47 -24.00
N ALA A 206 1.68 14.89 -23.84
CA ALA A 206 2.67 14.76 -24.90
C ALA A 206 2.13 13.95 -26.10
N PHE A 207 1.57 12.76 -25.85
CA PHE A 207 1.06 11.90 -26.92
C PHE A 207 -0.20 12.45 -27.59
N SER A 208 -1.04 13.20 -26.87
CA SER A 208 -2.18 13.90 -27.48
C SER A 208 -1.75 14.98 -28.46
N LEU A 209 -0.55 15.54 -28.29
CA LEU A 209 0.08 16.51 -29.20
C LEU A 209 0.99 15.83 -30.25
N GLY A 210 1.06 14.50 -30.28
CA GLY A 210 1.94 13.76 -31.18
C GLY A 210 3.43 13.88 -30.85
N GLN A 211 3.77 14.23 -29.61
CA GLN A 211 5.14 14.33 -29.11
C GLN A 211 5.59 13.02 -28.46
N SER A 212 6.91 12.84 -28.32
CA SER A 212 7.49 11.71 -27.58
C SER A 212 7.41 11.92 -26.06
N SER A 213 7.63 10.84 -25.30
CA SER A 213 7.75 10.89 -23.84
C SER A 213 8.78 11.94 -23.39
N PRO A 214 8.40 12.91 -22.53
CA PRO A 214 9.34 13.90 -22.00
C PRO A 214 10.03 13.42 -20.70
N LEU A 215 9.69 12.22 -20.21
CA LEU A 215 10.16 11.72 -18.92
C LEU A 215 11.57 11.10 -19.07
N PRO A 216 12.57 11.54 -18.28
CA PRO A 216 13.93 10.99 -18.36
C PRO A 216 13.98 9.57 -17.79
N GLU A 217 14.87 8.72 -18.27
CA GLU A 217 15.04 7.36 -17.74
C GLU A 217 15.23 7.34 -16.21
N LEU A 218 14.67 6.32 -15.56
CA LEU A 218 14.81 6.15 -14.12
C LEU A 218 16.22 5.61 -13.80
N PRO A 219 16.95 6.21 -12.85
CA PRO A 219 18.30 5.76 -12.50
C PRO A 219 18.30 4.39 -11.80
N VAL A 220 17.17 4.00 -11.21
CA VAL A 220 16.94 2.73 -10.53
C VAL A 220 15.48 2.29 -10.73
N GLN A 221 15.26 0.99 -10.68
CA GLN A 221 13.97 0.32 -10.81
C GLN A 221 13.65 -0.44 -9.53
N TYR A 222 12.40 -0.91 -9.41
CA TYR A 222 11.96 -1.59 -8.19
C TYR A 222 12.77 -2.86 -7.87
N ALA A 223 13.24 -3.59 -8.88
CA ALA A 223 14.09 -4.76 -8.65
C ALA A 223 15.46 -4.42 -8.06
N ASP A 224 16.02 -3.26 -8.41
CA ASP A 224 17.24 -2.75 -7.78
C ASP A 224 17.00 -2.50 -6.29
N PHE A 225 15.85 -1.91 -5.95
CA PHE A 225 15.41 -1.73 -4.57
C PHE A 225 15.24 -3.07 -3.84
N SER A 226 14.61 -4.08 -4.47
CA SER A 226 14.45 -5.40 -3.86
C SER A 226 15.79 -6.06 -3.52
N VAL A 227 16.77 -6.00 -4.42
CA VAL A 227 18.13 -6.52 -4.18
C VAL A 227 18.81 -5.73 -3.07
N TRP A 228 18.80 -4.40 -3.17
CA TRP A 228 19.38 -3.52 -2.15
C TRP A 228 18.79 -3.77 -0.76
N GLN A 229 17.46 -3.91 -0.65
CA GLN A 229 16.79 -4.16 0.62
C GLN A 229 17.25 -5.48 1.27
N ARG A 230 17.40 -6.54 0.46
CA ARG A 230 17.89 -7.85 0.93
C ARG A 230 19.35 -7.78 1.40
N GLN A 231 20.18 -7.01 0.70
CA GLN A 231 21.58 -6.79 1.09
C GLN A 231 21.70 -5.91 2.33
N CYS A 232 20.77 -4.98 2.55
CA CYS A 232 20.76 -4.15 3.74
C CYS A 232 20.35 -4.96 4.97
N ILE A 233 19.25 -5.71 4.89
CA ILE A 233 18.62 -6.38 6.04
C ILE A 233 19.09 -7.85 6.12
N GLN A 234 20.35 -8.02 6.52
CA GLN A 234 20.98 -9.31 6.74
C GLN A 234 21.94 -9.28 7.94
N GLY A 235 22.46 -10.45 8.33
CA GLY A 235 23.43 -10.59 9.41
C GLY A 235 23.01 -9.92 10.72
N GLU A 236 23.95 -9.20 11.35
CA GLU A 236 23.74 -8.53 12.64
C GLU A 236 22.60 -7.51 12.63
N PHE A 237 22.39 -6.80 11.51
CA PHE A 237 21.32 -5.81 11.41
C PHE A 237 19.94 -6.46 11.48
N LYS A 238 19.77 -7.58 10.75
CA LYS A 238 18.54 -8.36 10.80
C LYS A 238 18.28 -8.89 12.22
N GLU A 239 19.28 -9.48 12.86
CA GLU A 239 19.13 -10.04 14.21
C GLU A 239 18.82 -8.96 15.25
N THR A 240 19.44 -7.78 15.14
CA THR A 240 19.15 -6.63 16.00
C THR A 240 17.69 -6.20 15.87
N LEU A 241 17.19 -6.03 14.65
CA LEU A 241 15.79 -5.67 14.40
C LEU A 241 14.82 -6.74 14.92
N LEU A 242 15.14 -8.02 14.70
CA LEU A 242 14.31 -9.14 15.12
C LEU A 242 14.23 -9.21 16.65
N ASN A 243 15.36 -9.11 17.35
CA ASN A 243 15.40 -9.15 18.81
C ASN A 243 14.65 -7.98 19.42
N TYR A 244 14.80 -6.77 18.86
CA TYR A 244 14.02 -5.61 19.27
C TYR A 244 12.51 -5.89 19.17
N TRP A 245 12.02 -6.34 18.02
CA TRP A 245 10.60 -6.60 17.83
C TRP A 245 10.07 -7.75 18.70
N LYS A 246 10.85 -8.82 18.89
CA LYS A 246 10.49 -9.89 19.84
C LYS A 246 10.34 -9.37 21.27
N GLN A 247 11.25 -8.50 21.71
CA GLN A 247 11.17 -7.89 23.04
C GLN A 247 9.97 -6.93 23.16
N GLN A 248 9.68 -6.13 22.14
CA GLN A 248 8.57 -5.16 22.17
C GLN A 248 7.20 -5.83 22.09
N LEU A 249 7.06 -6.88 21.28
CA LEU A 249 5.79 -7.60 21.10
C LEU A 249 5.55 -8.64 22.20
N GLY A 250 6.62 -9.16 22.80
CA GLY A 250 6.57 -10.21 23.82
C GLY A 250 5.92 -11.51 23.32
N ASP A 251 5.71 -12.44 24.25
CA ASP A 251 5.14 -13.75 23.95
C ASP A 251 3.61 -13.82 24.10
N ASN A 252 2.99 -12.77 24.65
CA ASN A 252 1.56 -12.76 24.99
C ASN A 252 0.81 -11.64 24.26
N LEU A 253 0.79 -11.74 22.93
CA LEU A 253 -0.02 -10.89 22.09
C LEU A 253 -1.51 -11.24 22.28
N GLN A 254 -2.22 -10.43 23.07
CA GLN A 254 -3.66 -10.57 23.17
C GLN A 254 -4.34 -9.89 21.98
N ALA A 255 -5.11 -10.66 21.23
CA ALA A 255 -5.98 -10.10 20.20
C ALA A 255 -6.96 -9.10 20.83
N LEU A 256 -7.17 -7.96 20.17
CA LEU A 256 -8.17 -6.99 20.56
C LEU A 256 -9.57 -7.60 20.35
N LYS A 257 -10.37 -7.65 21.42
CA LYS A 257 -11.71 -8.24 21.43
C LYS A 257 -12.73 -7.15 21.12
N LEU A 258 -12.80 -6.78 19.85
CA LEU A 258 -13.82 -5.84 19.39
C LEU A 258 -15.23 -6.41 19.62
N PRO A 259 -16.21 -5.59 20.03
CA PRO A 259 -17.60 -6.01 20.09
C PRO A 259 -18.11 -6.23 18.66
N THR A 260 -18.28 -7.49 18.26
CA THR A 260 -18.81 -7.87 16.94
C THR A 260 -20.28 -8.25 17.04
N ASP A 261 -21.07 -7.91 16.02
CA ASP A 261 -22.49 -8.29 15.94
C ASP A 261 -22.70 -9.80 15.74
N HIS A 262 -21.67 -10.49 15.22
CA HIS A 262 -21.68 -11.92 14.92
C HIS A 262 -20.39 -12.58 15.43
N PRO A 263 -20.45 -13.88 15.80
CA PRO A 263 -19.25 -14.64 16.15
C PRO A 263 -18.31 -14.80 14.95
N TYR A 264 -17.03 -15.03 15.21
CA TYR A 264 -16.05 -15.25 14.13
C TYR A 264 -16.42 -16.52 13.35
N PRO A 265 -16.67 -16.43 12.04
CA PRO A 265 -17.10 -17.56 11.23
C PRO A 265 -15.95 -18.55 11.00
N THR A 266 -16.27 -19.84 10.87
CA THR A 266 -15.30 -20.89 10.52
C THR A 266 -14.75 -20.71 9.09
N ASN A 267 -15.57 -20.20 8.18
CA ASN A 267 -15.20 -19.79 6.83
C ASN A 267 -15.55 -18.31 6.64
N PRO A 268 -14.64 -17.37 6.94
CA PRO A 268 -14.91 -15.95 6.79
C PRO A 268 -15.16 -15.59 5.33
N THR A 269 -16.29 -14.92 5.09
CA THR A 269 -16.54 -14.21 3.84
C THR A 269 -15.67 -12.95 3.85
N HIS A 270 -15.07 -12.60 2.70
CA HIS A 270 -14.23 -11.40 2.56
C HIS A 270 -15.03 -10.19 2.11
N SER A 271 -16.34 -10.19 2.42
CA SER A 271 -17.22 -9.08 2.11
C SER A 271 -16.92 -7.93 3.06
N SER A 272 -16.46 -6.81 2.52
CA SER A 272 -16.22 -5.58 3.28
C SER A 272 -17.22 -4.50 2.90
N ALA A 273 -17.68 -3.73 3.88
CA ALA A 273 -18.36 -2.45 3.66
C ALA A 273 -17.40 -1.31 4.01
N TYR A 274 -17.45 -0.21 3.25
CA TYR A 274 -16.62 0.96 3.49
C TYR A 274 -17.50 2.14 3.93
N ASN A 275 -17.21 2.69 5.10
CA ASN A 275 -17.86 3.89 5.62
C ASN A 275 -16.87 5.05 5.62
N LYS A 276 -17.21 6.14 4.91
CA LYS A 276 -16.39 7.34 4.83
C LYS A 276 -17.06 8.48 5.57
N GLN A 277 -16.30 9.11 6.47
CA GLN A 277 -16.72 10.33 7.15
C GLN A 277 -15.67 11.41 6.97
N LEU A 278 -16.12 12.61 6.61
CA LEU A 278 -15.27 13.80 6.53
C LEU A 278 -15.34 14.56 7.86
N LEU A 279 -14.17 14.93 8.39
CA LEU A 279 -14.08 15.84 9.53
C LEU A 279 -14.28 17.28 9.01
N SER A 280 -15.01 18.09 9.75
CA SER A 280 -15.21 19.50 9.38
C SER A 280 -13.88 20.24 9.34
N VAL A 281 -13.84 21.33 8.56
CA VAL A 281 -12.66 22.21 8.47
C VAL A 281 -12.30 22.77 9.86
N GLU A 282 -13.33 23.14 10.63
CA GLU A 282 -13.17 23.63 12.00
C GLU A 282 -12.50 22.59 12.89
N LEU A 283 -13.05 21.37 12.97
CA LEU A 283 -12.49 20.30 13.79
C LEU A 283 -11.06 19.95 13.36
N THR A 284 -10.83 19.86 12.05
CA THR A 284 -9.49 19.58 11.50
C THR A 284 -8.48 20.66 11.91
N THR A 285 -8.89 21.93 11.91
CA THR A 285 -8.03 23.06 12.31
C THR A 285 -7.71 23.01 13.80
N GLN A 286 -8.71 22.72 14.64
CA GLN A 286 -8.54 22.55 16.08
C GLN A 286 -7.60 21.38 16.40
N LEU A 287 -7.76 20.23 15.73
CA LEU A 287 -6.88 19.07 15.87
C LEU A 287 -5.43 19.41 15.49
N LYS A 288 -5.20 20.06 14.35
CA LYS A 288 -3.85 20.50 13.95
C LYS A 288 -3.22 21.44 14.97
N SER A 289 -4.00 22.36 15.54
CA SER A 289 -3.55 23.27 16.59
C SER A 289 -3.17 22.51 17.87
N PHE A 290 -4.00 21.56 18.29
CA PHE A 290 -3.74 20.69 19.43
C PHE A 290 -2.46 19.86 19.21
N SER A 291 -2.32 19.19 18.07
CA SER A 291 -1.13 18.39 17.74
C SER A 291 0.15 19.22 17.86
N ARG A 292 0.16 20.44 17.31
CA ARG A 292 1.32 21.36 17.42
C ARG A 292 1.64 21.73 18.87
N LYS A 293 0.62 22.04 19.67
CA LYS A 293 0.81 22.36 21.11
C LYS A 293 1.41 21.19 21.90
N GLN A 294 1.13 19.96 21.49
CA GLN A 294 1.67 18.74 22.10
C GLN A 294 2.99 18.25 21.48
N GLY A 295 3.55 18.98 20.50
CA GLY A 295 4.75 18.54 19.78
C GLY A 295 4.55 17.24 18.98
N ALA A 296 3.32 16.95 18.58
CA ALA A 296 2.94 15.72 17.88
C ALA A 296 2.46 16.00 16.45
N THR A 297 2.53 14.99 15.59
CA THR A 297 1.89 15.05 14.27
C THR A 297 0.38 14.87 14.41
N LEU A 298 -0.37 15.30 13.39
CA LEU A 298 -1.81 15.04 13.32
C LEU A 298 -2.10 13.53 13.35
N PHE A 299 -1.30 12.74 12.66
CA PHE A 299 -1.39 11.28 12.67
C PHE A 299 -1.29 10.71 14.09
N ALA A 300 -0.26 11.10 14.86
CA ALA A 300 -0.08 10.62 16.23
C ALA A 300 -1.26 10.99 17.14
N THR A 301 -1.82 12.20 16.94
CA THR A 301 -3.03 12.65 17.66
C THR A 301 -4.24 11.77 17.33
N LEU A 302 -4.48 11.52 16.04
CA LEU A 302 -5.61 10.69 15.59
C LEU A 302 -5.45 9.23 16.01
N LEU A 303 -4.24 8.68 15.93
CA LEU A 303 -3.95 7.32 16.41
C LEU A 303 -4.17 7.21 17.92
N ALA A 304 -3.78 8.21 18.71
CA ALA A 304 -4.05 8.24 20.14
C ALA A 304 -5.56 8.31 20.42
N ALA A 305 -6.30 9.16 19.71
CA ALA A 305 -7.76 9.23 19.83
C ALA A 305 -8.43 7.89 19.45
N PHE A 306 -7.94 7.22 18.40
CA PHE A 306 -8.42 5.90 18.01
C PHE A 306 -8.11 4.84 19.06
N LYS A 307 -6.92 4.84 19.68
CA LYS A 307 -6.62 3.96 20.82
C LYS A 307 -7.54 4.22 22.01
N VAL A 308 -7.84 5.48 22.33
CA VAL A 308 -8.82 5.81 23.38
C VAL A 308 -10.20 5.26 23.04
N LEU A 309 -10.61 5.36 21.78
CA LEU A 309 -11.88 4.77 21.31
C LEU A 309 -11.90 3.25 21.53
N LEU A 310 -10.85 2.54 21.09
CA LEU A 310 -10.73 1.09 21.24
C LEU A 310 -10.74 0.65 22.71
N TYR A 311 -10.02 1.37 23.57
CA TYR A 311 -10.08 1.16 25.02
C TYR A 311 -11.52 1.29 25.54
N ARG A 312 -12.23 2.36 25.15
CA ARG A 312 -13.64 2.56 25.60
C ARG A 312 -14.61 1.48 25.12
N TYR A 313 -14.31 0.78 24.03
CA TYR A 313 -15.14 -0.32 23.52
C TYR A 313 -14.80 -1.67 24.15
N THR A 314 -13.58 -1.85 24.65
CA THR A 314 -13.05 -3.17 25.01
C THR A 314 -12.60 -3.29 26.46
N ASP A 315 -12.44 -2.17 27.16
CA ASP A 315 -11.76 -2.04 28.45
C ASP A 315 -10.34 -2.67 28.49
N GLN A 316 -9.75 -2.98 27.33
CA GLN A 316 -8.39 -3.50 27.23
C GLN A 316 -7.39 -2.33 27.30
N GLU A 317 -6.55 -2.31 28.33
CA GLU A 317 -5.54 -1.26 28.55
C GLU A 317 -4.26 -1.47 27.70
N ASP A 318 -3.98 -2.71 27.30
CA ASP A 318 -2.80 -3.09 26.53
C ASP A 318 -3.21 -3.82 25.25
N PHE A 319 -2.88 -3.23 24.10
CA PHE A 319 -3.18 -3.75 22.78
C PHE A 319 -2.35 -3.07 21.70
N PHE A 320 -2.19 -3.77 20.58
CA PHE A 320 -1.49 -3.26 19.42
C PHE A 320 -2.46 -2.72 18.38
N VAL A 321 -2.08 -1.61 17.75
CA VAL A 321 -2.74 -1.09 16.56
C VAL A 321 -1.69 -1.02 15.46
N CYS A 322 -1.85 -1.84 14.44
CA CYS A 322 -0.99 -1.79 13.27
C CYS A 322 -1.40 -0.60 12.40
N SER A 323 -0.42 0.17 11.94
CA SER A 323 -0.63 1.18 10.91
C SER A 323 0.23 0.80 9.70
N PRO A 324 -0.30 0.88 8.47
CA PRO A 324 0.56 0.96 7.30
C PRO A 324 1.45 2.21 7.44
N ILE A 325 2.69 2.12 6.96
CA ILE A 325 3.67 3.22 6.96
C ILE A 325 3.74 3.81 5.56
#